data_AF-A0A2P6P9T5-F1
#
_entry.id   AF-A0A2P6P9T5-F1
#
_cell.length_a   1.000
_cell.length_b   1.000
_cell.length_c   1.000
_cell.angle_alpha   90.00
_cell.angle_beta   90.00
_cell.angle_gamma   90.00
#
_symmetry.space_group_name_H-M   'P 1'
#
loop_
_entity.id
_entity.type
_entity.pdbx_description
1 polymer ?
#
loop_
_entity_poly.entity_id
_entity_poly.type
_entity_poly.pdbx_seq_one_letter_code
_entity_poly.pdbx_strand_id
1 'polypeptide(L)'
;MKYLNHRKREIKNINRINSCGQEPTSSQPHWSNQNLCTLERRLSLTSSTMATIAPPSSSFSKPSLPTKSPNPLSRYALPYFPYPNKHTPFRPLHISNSLTPKATTTPVTATTTITAAPPDPATPIPRFAPDEPRKGADVLVEALERQGVTTVFAYPGGASMEIHQALTRSTTIRNVLPRHEQGGVFAAEGYARASGLPGVCIATSGPGATNLVSGLADALMDSIPMVAITGQVPRRMIGTDAFQETPIVEVTRSITKHNYLVLDVEDIPIIVKEAFFLATSGRPGPVLIDIPKDVQQQLVVPDWDQPIRLTGYMSRLPKSPSEVHLEQIVRLVSESKKPVLYVGGGCLNSSEELRRFVELTGIPVTSTLMGLGTYPSSDEDDLSLQMLGMHGTVYANYAVDKADLLLAFGVRFDDRVTGKLEAFASRAKIVHIDIDSAEIGKNKQPHVSICGDVKPALQGLNRILEGKLEKLKLDFSAWRAELKEQKLKFPLGYKTFGEAIPPQYAIQVLDELTEGKAIISTGVGQHQMWAAQHYKYLRPRQWLTSGV
;
A
#
# COMPACT_ATOMS: atom_id res chain seq x y z
N MET A 1 -3.56 -44.99 43.90
CA MET A 1 -2.23 -44.89 43.27
C MET A 1 -2.14 -43.55 42.54
N LYS A 2 -1.27 -42.64 43.03
CA LYS A 2 -0.49 -41.60 42.29
C LYS A 2 -1.26 -40.69 41.29
N TYR A 3 -1.27 -39.36 41.36
CA TYR A 3 -0.54 -38.36 42.15
C TYR A 3 -1.35 -37.04 42.03
N LEU A 4 -1.80 -36.51 43.16
CA LEU A 4 -2.24 -35.12 43.36
C LEU A 4 -1.35 -34.58 44.49
N ASN A 5 -0.90 -33.33 44.39
CA ASN A 5 -0.09 -32.54 45.36
C ASN A 5 1.43 -32.43 45.11
N HIS A 6 1.84 -31.22 44.73
CA HIS A 6 2.98 -30.45 45.27
C HIS A 6 2.91 -29.06 44.59
N ARG A 7 3.10 -27.89 45.21
CA ARG A 7 3.68 -27.51 46.50
C ARG A 7 3.31 -26.04 46.77
N LYS A 8 2.57 -25.76 47.84
CA LYS A 8 2.56 -24.47 48.55
C LYS A 8 3.07 -24.76 49.97
N ARG A 9 3.92 -23.86 50.49
CA ARG A 9 4.44 -23.72 51.87
C ARG A 9 5.76 -24.42 52.20
N GLU A 10 6.80 -23.58 52.29
CA GLU A 10 7.78 -23.39 53.39
C GLU A 10 8.88 -22.52 52.74
N ILE A 11 9.11 -21.26 53.12
CA ILE A 11 9.79 -20.84 54.34
C ILE A 11 9.29 -19.43 54.73
N LYS A 12 8.90 -19.30 55.99
CA LYS A 12 8.67 -18.04 56.72
C LYS A 12 9.62 -18.07 57.92
N ASN A 13 10.12 -16.90 58.31
CA ASN A 13 10.96 -16.57 59.48
C ASN A 13 12.46 -16.47 59.22
N ILE A 14 12.93 -15.24 58.99
CA ILE A 14 13.80 -14.52 59.94
C ILE A 14 13.21 -13.10 60.06
N ASN A 15 13.01 -12.66 61.31
CA ASN A 15 12.37 -11.41 61.69
C ASN A 15 13.39 -10.55 62.45
N ARG A 16 13.37 -9.24 62.17
CA ARG A 16 13.59 -8.08 63.08
C ARG A 16 14.84 -8.01 63.97
N ILE A 17 15.55 -6.88 63.85
CA ILE A 17 15.80 -5.94 64.96
C ILE A 17 15.59 -4.49 64.45
N ASN A 18 14.87 -3.69 65.25
CA ASN A 18 14.52 -2.26 65.12
C ASN A 18 15.78 -1.36 65.32
N SER A 19 15.84 -0.03 65.28
CA SER A 19 14.90 1.08 65.53
C SER A 19 15.68 2.42 65.42
N CYS A 20 14.92 3.51 65.24
CA CYS A 20 15.15 4.89 65.72
C CYS A 20 16.03 5.87 64.93
N GLY A 21 15.43 7.05 64.66
CA GLY A 21 16.12 8.32 64.43
C GLY A 21 15.23 9.36 63.74
N GLN A 22 14.70 10.33 64.49
CA GLN A 22 13.82 11.44 64.08
C GLN A 22 14.54 12.56 63.29
N GLU A 23 13.71 13.38 62.62
CA GLU A 23 13.89 14.68 61.92
C GLU A 23 14.59 15.82 62.72
N PRO A 24 14.62 17.11 62.28
CA PRO A 24 15.04 17.72 60.99
C PRO A 24 15.98 18.95 61.21
N THR A 25 16.66 19.46 60.17
CA THR A 25 17.14 20.87 60.19
C THR A 25 17.18 21.57 58.82
N SER A 26 16.50 22.71 58.82
CA SER A 26 16.59 23.94 58.02
C SER A 26 17.82 24.18 57.13
N SER A 27 17.61 24.74 55.93
CA SER A 27 17.81 26.19 55.66
C SER A 27 17.71 26.55 54.17
N GLN A 28 16.82 27.50 53.85
CA GLN A 28 16.97 28.46 52.75
C GLN A 28 17.71 29.71 53.30
N PRO A 29 18.32 30.55 52.45
CA PRO A 29 17.58 31.76 52.05
C PRO A 29 17.78 32.25 50.60
N HIS A 30 16.83 33.12 50.27
CA HIS A 30 16.50 33.92 49.07
C HIS A 30 17.56 34.85 48.45
N TRP A 31 17.10 35.44 47.32
CA TRP A 31 17.39 36.74 46.66
C TRP A 31 18.18 36.61 45.36
N SER A 32 17.92 37.30 44.24
CA SER A 32 16.84 38.15 43.69
C SER A 32 17.38 38.74 42.37
N ASN A 33 16.48 39.01 41.41
CA ASN A 33 16.50 40.12 40.44
C ASN A 33 17.54 40.22 39.28
N GLN A 34 16.93 40.37 38.09
CA GLN A 34 17.15 41.40 37.06
C GLN A 34 18.38 41.36 36.13
N ASN A 35 18.07 41.29 34.82
CA ASN A 35 18.51 42.13 33.67
C ASN A 35 18.62 41.25 32.41
N LEU A 36 17.74 41.36 31.41
CA LEU A 36 17.78 42.34 30.30
C LEU A 36 19.20 42.58 29.77
N CYS A 37 19.56 41.93 28.65
CA CYS A 37 20.07 42.65 27.48
C CYS A 37 20.16 41.76 26.23
N THR A 38 19.51 42.27 25.19
CA THR A 38 19.68 42.04 23.76
C THR A 38 21.13 41.87 23.28
N LEU A 39 21.32 41.00 22.28
CA LEU A 39 22.34 41.22 21.26
C LEU A 39 21.91 40.59 19.92
N GLU A 40 21.31 41.43 19.07
CA GLU A 40 21.38 41.27 17.62
C GLU A 40 22.82 41.49 17.15
N ARG A 41 23.32 40.66 16.24
CA ARG A 41 24.31 41.09 15.24
C ARG A 41 23.94 40.53 13.87
N ARG A 42 23.76 41.47 12.96
CA ARG A 42 23.56 41.34 11.52
C ARG A 42 24.88 41.65 10.81
N LEU A 43 25.00 41.12 9.58
CA LEU A 43 25.87 41.55 8.46
C LEU A 43 27.36 41.11 8.55
N SER A 44 28.06 40.71 7.49
CA SER A 44 27.85 40.81 6.04
C SER A 44 28.74 39.83 5.25
N LEU A 45 28.32 39.60 4.00
CA LEU A 45 29.00 39.00 2.86
C LEU A 45 30.47 39.43 2.64
N THR A 46 31.30 38.51 2.12
CA THR A 46 32.12 38.71 0.91
C THR A 46 32.59 37.37 0.33
N SER A 47 32.41 37.23 -0.98
CA SER A 47 32.96 36.19 -1.86
C SER A 47 34.40 36.48 -2.27
N SER A 48 35.26 35.47 -2.42
CA SER A 48 36.16 35.34 -3.59
C SER A 48 37.04 34.08 -3.55
N THR A 49 37.07 33.42 -4.72
CA THR A 49 38.17 32.69 -5.38
C THR A 49 38.56 31.25 -4.98
N MET A 50 38.45 30.40 -6.01
CA MET A 50 38.98 29.05 -6.19
C MET A 50 40.51 28.99 -6.13
N ALA A 51 41.04 27.93 -5.54
CA ALA A 51 42.35 27.37 -5.90
C ALA A 51 42.34 25.84 -5.70
N THR A 52 42.63 25.14 -6.80
CA THR A 52 42.73 23.70 -6.99
C THR A 52 44.05 23.17 -6.43
N ILE A 53 44.03 22.13 -5.58
CA ILE A 53 45.24 21.36 -5.21
C ILE A 53 44.89 19.88 -5.09
N ALA A 54 45.59 19.04 -5.86
CA ALA A 54 45.64 17.58 -5.77
C ALA A 54 47.08 17.12 -6.14
N PRO A 55 47.49 15.86 -5.88
CA PRO A 55 48.18 15.38 -4.67
C PRO A 55 49.65 14.97 -4.97
N PRO A 56 50.48 14.61 -3.96
CA PRO A 56 51.82 14.11 -4.23
C PRO A 56 51.85 12.59 -4.45
N SER A 57 52.67 12.22 -5.43
CA SER A 57 53.05 10.88 -5.88
C SER A 57 54.11 10.21 -4.99
N SER A 58 54.06 8.88 -4.88
CA SER A 58 55.22 8.06 -4.50
C SER A 58 55.26 6.77 -5.33
N SER A 59 56.32 6.64 -6.14
CA SER A 59 56.72 5.48 -6.94
C SER A 59 57.88 4.74 -6.28
N PHE A 60 57.96 3.42 -6.48
CA PHE A 60 59.11 2.47 -6.47
C PHE A 60 58.52 1.10 -6.05
N SER A 61 58.84 -0.10 -6.52
CA SER A 61 59.58 -0.70 -7.65
C SER A 61 59.44 -2.24 -7.47
N LYS A 62 59.30 -3.02 -8.55
CA LYS A 62 59.25 -4.51 -8.48
C LYS A 62 60.63 -5.13 -8.16
N PRO A 63 60.66 -6.37 -7.64
CA PRO A 63 61.45 -7.41 -8.30
C PRO A 63 60.79 -8.79 -8.46
N SER A 64 61.41 -9.54 -9.38
CA SER A 64 61.25 -10.86 -10.00
C SER A 64 60.82 -12.10 -9.19
N LEU A 65 60.17 -13.03 -9.91
CA LEU A 65 59.96 -14.46 -9.61
C LEU A 65 61.27 -15.26 -9.45
N PRO A 66 61.22 -16.38 -8.70
CA PRO A 66 61.57 -17.65 -9.33
C PRO A 66 60.61 -18.82 -9.01
N THR A 67 60.73 -19.83 -9.88
CA THR A 67 59.91 -21.04 -10.05
C THR A 67 60.24 -22.21 -9.10
N LYS A 68 59.24 -23.13 -9.00
CA LYS A 68 59.27 -24.59 -8.71
C LYS A 68 58.75 -25.06 -7.34
N SER A 69 57.69 -25.87 -7.44
CA SER A 69 57.00 -26.73 -6.47
C SER A 69 57.80 -28.02 -6.14
N PRO A 70 57.26 -29.07 -5.45
CA PRO A 70 55.99 -29.24 -4.71
C PRO A 70 56.12 -29.94 -3.34
N ASN A 71 55.10 -29.85 -2.45
CA ASN A 71 54.31 -30.99 -1.92
C ASN A 71 53.40 -30.61 -0.73
N PRO A 72 52.32 -31.38 -0.47
CA PRO A 72 51.03 -30.86 -0.04
C PRO A 72 50.71 -31.15 1.43
N LEU A 73 49.83 -30.34 2.05
CA LEU A 73 49.23 -30.67 3.34
C LEU A 73 47.70 -30.72 3.25
N SER A 74 47.23 -31.96 3.43
CA SER A 74 46.03 -32.41 4.12
C SER A 74 44.64 -31.98 3.62
N ARG A 75 44.01 -32.89 2.88
CA ARG A 75 42.56 -33.02 2.76
C ARG A 75 42.03 -33.79 3.99
N TYR A 76 41.08 -33.22 4.72
CA TYR A 76 40.22 -34.01 5.59
C TYR A 76 39.25 -34.82 4.73
N ALA A 77 39.46 -36.14 4.71
CA ALA A 77 38.57 -37.12 4.10
C ALA A 77 37.58 -37.63 5.15
N LEU A 78 36.28 -37.55 4.84
CA LEU A 78 35.23 -38.28 5.56
C LEU A 78 35.10 -39.69 4.96
N PRO A 79 34.79 -40.72 5.78
CA PRO A 79 34.87 -42.12 5.37
C PRO A 79 33.75 -42.51 4.39
N TYR A 80 34.19 -43.17 3.31
CA TYR A 80 33.37 -43.80 2.27
C TYR A 80 32.76 -45.10 2.83
N PHE A 81 31.43 -45.22 2.86
CA PHE A 81 30.74 -46.49 3.08
C PHE A 81 30.29 -47.07 1.73
N PRO A 82 30.51 -48.37 1.44
CA PRO A 82 30.06 -48.98 0.20
C PRO A 82 28.58 -49.36 0.33
N TYR A 83 27.71 -48.79 -0.51
CA TYR A 83 26.35 -49.30 -0.65
C TYR A 83 26.23 -50.22 -1.87
N PRO A 84 25.63 -51.43 -1.70
CA PRO A 84 25.53 -52.42 -2.75
C PRO A 84 24.42 -52.08 -3.76
N ASN A 85 24.70 -52.46 -5.00
CA ASN A 85 23.77 -52.48 -6.13
C ASN A 85 22.54 -53.36 -5.81
N LYS A 86 21.35 -52.75 -5.65
CA LYS A 86 20.07 -53.47 -5.75
C LYS A 86 19.04 -52.60 -6.47
N HIS A 87 18.69 -53.02 -7.68
CA HIS A 87 17.50 -52.56 -8.40
C HIS A 87 16.27 -52.71 -7.49
N THR A 88 15.58 -51.61 -7.24
CA THR A 88 14.22 -51.59 -6.66
C THR A 88 13.25 -51.12 -7.74
N PRO A 89 12.13 -51.82 -7.97
CA PRO A 89 11.16 -51.42 -8.99
C PRO A 89 10.37 -50.20 -8.52
N PHE A 90 10.09 -49.29 -9.46
CA PHE A 90 9.22 -48.12 -9.28
C PHE A 90 7.87 -48.55 -8.68
N ARG A 91 7.51 -47.97 -7.52
CA ARG A 91 6.13 -47.97 -7.02
C ARG A 91 5.44 -46.67 -7.47
N PRO A 92 4.28 -46.73 -8.15
CA PRO A 92 3.49 -45.54 -8.39
C PRO A 92 2.92 -45.02 -7.07
N LEU A 93 3.02 -43.71 -6.83
CA LEU A 93 2.34 -43.02 -5.74
C LEU A 93 0.83 -43.01 -6.05
N HIS A 94 0.09 -43.90 -5.40
CA HIS A 94 -1.37 -43.82 -5.35
C HIS A 94 -1.78 -42.68 -4.42
N ILE A 95 -2.21 -41.56 -5.00
CA ILE A 95 -2.98 -40.53 -4.27
C ILE A 95 -4.40 -41.06 -4.13
N SER A 96 -4.80 -41.40 -2.90
CA SER A 96 -6.17 -41.79 -2.60
C SER A 96 -7.08 -40.56 -2.58
N ASN A 97 -7.77 -40.30 -3.68
CA ASN A 97 -8.92 -39.40 -3.68
C ASN A 97 -10.12 -40.12 -3.03
N SER A 98 -10.29 -39.97 -1.72
CA SER A 98 -11.56 -40.29 -1.06
C SER A 98 -12.44 -39.03 -1.03
N LEU A 99 -13.05 -38.70 -2.17
CA LEU A 99 -14.26 -37.88 -2.22
C LEU A 99 -15.45 -38.84 -2.27
N THR A 100 -16.30 -38.77 -1.24
CA THR A 100 -17.56 -39.48 -1.11
C THR A 100 -18.54 -39.09 -2.24
N PRO A 101 -19.34 -40.03 -2.78
CA PRO A 101 -20.16 -39.77 -3.95
C PRO A 101 -21.56 -39.21 -3.62
N LYS A 102 -21.98 -38.28 -4.50
CA LYS A 102 -23.36 -37.89 -4.88
C LYS A 102 -24.30 -37.35 -3.80
N ALA A 103 -24.47 -36.03 -3.82
CA ALA A 103 -25.76 -35.39 -3.62
C ALA A 103 -26.15 -34.62 -4.90
N THR A 104 -27.43 -34.67 -5.20
CA THR A 104 -28.12 -34.42 -6.47
C THR A 104 -27.92 -33.00 -7.01
N THR A 105 -27.63 -32.90 -8.31
CA THR A 105 -27.51 -31.67 -9.09
C THR A 105 -28.82 -30.90 -9.17
N THR A 106 -28.81 -29.64 -8.73
CA THR A 106 -29.65 -28.57 -9.30
C THR A 106 -28.73 -27.57 -9.99
N PRO A 107 -29.09 -27.06 -11.18
CA PRO A 107 -28.18 -26.21 -11.96
C PRO A 107 -28.16 -24.81 -11.37
N VAL A 108 -27.02 -24.41 -10.80
CA VAL A 108 -26.78 -23.01 -10.45
C VAL A 108 -26.26 -22.32 -11.70
N THR A 109 -27.14 -21.52 -12.30
CA THR A 109 -26.82 -20.62 -13.40
C THR A 109 -25.70 -19.67 -12.98
N ALA A 110 -24.62 -19.64 -13.76
CA ALA A 110 -23.49 -18.73 -13.59
C ALA A 110 -23.99 -17.28 -13.67
N THR A 111 -24.02 -16.61 -12.51
CA THR A 111 -24.32 -15.18 -12.44
C THR A 111 -23.00 -14.45 -12.43
N THR A 112 -22.79 -13.65 -13.46
CA THR A 112 -21.72 -12.67 -13.65
C THR A 112 -21.53 -11.87 -12.35
N THR A 113 -20.34 -11.95 -11.76
CA THR A 113 -20.00 -11.19 -10.55
C THR A 113 -19.87 -9.71 -10.91
N ILE A 114 -21.00 -9.02 -10.82
CA ILE A 114 -21.11 -7.57 -10.78
C ILE A 114 -20.23 -7.07 -9.64
N THR A 115 -19.41 -6.07 -9.93
CA THR A 115 -18.70 -5.21 -8.99
C THR A 115 -19.63 -4.90 -7.83
N ALA A 116 -19.39 -5.51 -6.66
CA ALA A 116 -20.25 -5.33 -5.51
C ALA A 116 -20.23 -3.84 -5.14
N ALA A 117 -21.36 -3.16 -5.37
CA ALA A 117 -21.66 -1.95 -4.64
C ALA A 117 -21.50 -2.26 -3.14
N PRO A 118 -21.04 -1.31 -2.31
CA PRO A 118 -21.05 -1.53 -0.87
C PRO A 118 -22.45 -2.02 -0.49
N PRO A 119 -22.57 -3.08 0.34
CA PRO A 119 -23.88 -3.47 0.83
C PRO A 119 -24.54 -2.21 1.39
N ASP A 120 -25.80 -1.99 0.99
CA ASP A 120 -26.62 -0.91 1.54
C ASP A 120 -26.39 -0.94 3.06
N PRO A 121 -25.84 0.13 3.68
CA PRO A 121 -25.46 0.06 5.07
C PRO A 121 -26.73 -0.23 5.84
N ALA A 122 -26.90 -1.48 6.28
CA ALA A 122 -27.98 -1.86 7.15
C ALA A 122 -27.92 -0.85 8.29
N THR A 123 -28.97 -0.01 8.41
CA THR A 123 -28.96 1.11 9.34
C THR A 123 -28.53 0.55 10.70
N PRO A 124 -27.37 0.97 11.24
CA PRO A 124 -26.85 0.37 12.44
C PRO A 124 -27.93 0.43 13.51
N ILE A 125 -28.33 -0.72 14.05
CA ILE A 125 -29.33 -0.75 15.12
C ILE A 125 -28.69 -0.02 16.30
N PRO A 126 -29.24 1.12 16.75
CA PRO A 126 -28.64 1.87 17.84
C PRO A 126 -28.60 1.01 19.10
N ARG A 127 -27.40 0.79 19.66
CA ARG A 127 -27.22 0.02 20.90
C ARG A 127 -27.57 0.81 22.15
N PHE A 128 -27.62 2.13 22.04
CA PHE A 128 -27.76 3.07 23.13
C PHE A 128 -28.89 4.04 22.81
N ALA A 129 -29.60 4.55 23.82
CA ALA A 129 -30.61 5.57 23.59
C ALA A 129 -29.96 6.89 23.10
N PRO A 130 -30.67 7.75 22.35
CA PRO A 130 -30.11 9.00 21.84
C PRO A 130 -29.52 9.91 22.92
N ASP A 131 -30.13 9.95 24.11
CA ASP A 131 -29.78 10.81 25.25
C ASP A 131 -28.93 10.12 26.34
N GLU A 132 -28.60 8.83 26.18
CA GLU A 132 -27.88 8.03 27.19
C GLU A 132 -26.36 8.32 27.20
N PRO A 133 -25.74 8.78 28.30
CA PRO A 133 -24.28 8.94 28.31
C PRO A 133 -23.55 7.59 28.18
N ARG A 134 -22.55 7.51 27.30
CA ARG A 134 -21.75 6.30 27.06
C ARG A 134 -20.27 6.62 26.91
N LYS A 135 -19.39 5.63 27.06
CA LYS A 135 -17.93 5.84 27.01
C LYS A 135 -17.48 6.31 25.62
N GLY A 136 -16.44 7.13 25.56
CA GLY A 136 -15.79 7.51 24.31
C GLY A 136 -15.36 6.31 23.44
N ALA A 137 -14.95 5.20 24.05
CA ALA A 137 -14.67 3.96 23.33
C ALA A 137 -15.90 3.37 22.61
N ASP A 138 -17.09 3.44 23.22
CA ASP A 138 -18.35 2.99 22.61
C ASP A 138 -18.77 3.93 21.48
N VAL A 139 -18.57 5.25 21.67
CA VAL A 139 -18.79 6.26 20.63
C VAL A 139 -17.88 6.02 19.42
N LEU A 140 -16.59 5.73 19.64
CA LEU A 140 -15.65 5.40 18.58
C LEU A 140 -16.12 4.18 17.77
N VAL A 141 -16.52 3.09 18.44
CA VAL A 141 -16.97 1.88 17.76
C VAL A 141 -18.29 2.12 17.00
N GLU A 142 -19.23 2.87 17.57
CA GLU A 142 -20.44 3.29 16.84
C GLU A 142 -20.12 4.19 15.64
N ALA A 143 -19.14 5.08 15.76
CA ALA A 143 -18.68 5.92 14.66
C ALA A 143 -18.13 5.07 13.51
N LEU A 144 -17.37 4.00 13.80
CA LEU A 144 -16.88 3.05 12.79
C LEU A 144 -18.03 2.32 12.09
N GLU A 145 -19.05 1.88 12.83
CA GLU A 145 -20.23 1.24 12.25
C GLU A 145 -21.02 2.19 11.34
N ARG A 146 -21.12 3.47 11.72
CA ARG A 146 -21.75 4.51 10.90
C ARG A 146 -20.95 4.81 9.62
N GLN A 147 -19.64 4.52 9.60
CA GLN A 147 -18.82 4.54 8.38
C GLN A 147 -18.93 3.23 7.55
N GLY A 148 -19.77 2.27 7.98
CA GLY A 148 -19.96 0.99 7.29
C GLY A 148 -18.84 -0.02 7.54
N VAL A 149 -18.02 0.17 8.57
CA VAL A 149 -16.94 -0.77 8.90
C VAL A 149 -17.54 -2.09 9.39
N THR A 150 -17.12 -3.20 8.79
CA THR A 150 -17.52 -4.56 9.20
C THR A 150 -16.36 -5.40 9.71
N THR A 151 -15.11 -4.98 9.46
CA THR A 151 -13.90 -5.72 9.84
C THR A 151 -12.82 -4.76 10.30
N VAL A 152 -12.20 -5.09 11.44
CA VAL A 152 -11.01 -4.40 11.95
C VAL A 152 -9.90 -5.40 12.25
N PHE A 153 -8.66 -4.95 12.14
CA PHE A 153 -7.47 -5.72 12.51
C PHE A 153 -6.86 -5.13 13.78
N ALA A 154 -7.32 -5.61 14.95
CA ALA A 154 -7.01 -4.97 16.23
C ALA A 154 -6.16 -5.86 17.14
N TYR A 155 -5.02 -5.35 17.62
CA TYR A 155 -4.22 -5.99 18.66
C TYR A 155 -4.37 -5.25 20.01
N PRO A 156 -4.71 -5.94 21.11
CA PRO A 156 -5.03 -5.30 22.39
C PRO A 156 -3.78 -4.90 23.18
N GLY A 157 -3.91 -3.83 23.96
CA GLY A 157 -2.94 -3.46 24.99
C GLY A 157 -3.52 -2.48 26.01
N GLY A 158 -2.72 -2.10 27.02
CA GLY A 158 -3.21 -1.36 28.19
C GLY A 158 -3.86 -0.01 27.88
N ALA A 159 -3.41 0.66 26.81
CA ALA A 159 -3.91 1.97 26.39
C ALA A 159 -5.07 1.89 25.37
N SER A 160 -5.36 0.73 24.80
CA SER A 160 -6.50 0.52 23.88
C SER A 160 -7.56 -0.45 24.42
N MET A 161 -7.41 -0.90 25.68
CA MET A 161 -8.29 -1.91 26.28
C MET A 161 -9.76 -1.51 26.26
N GLU A 162 -10.10 -0.24 26.48
CA GLU A 162 -11.50 0.23 26.46
C GLU A 162 -12.10 0.11 25.05
N ILE A 163 -11.33 0.43 24.00
CA ILE A 163 -11.73 0.23 22.60
C ILE A 163 -11.98 -1.26 22.33
N HIS A 164 -11.10 -2.15 22.80
CA HIS A 164 -11.29 -3.59 22.65
C HIS A 164 -12.53 -4.10 23.39
N GLN A 165 -12.84 -3.55 24.56
CA GLN A 165 -14.09 -3.87 25.27
C GLN A 165 -15.33 -3.35 24.52
N ALA A 166 -15.25 -2.19 23.88
CA ALA A 166 -16.35 -1.69 23.04
C ALA A 166 -16.56 -2.55 21.78
N LEU A 167 -15.48 -3.05 21.17
CA LEU A 167 -15.57 -3.96 20.03
C LEU A 167 -16.33 -5.25 20.35
N THR A 168 -16.22 -5.80 21.58
CA THR A 168 -16.98 -7.02 21.95
C THR A 168 -18.47 -6.78 22.09
N ARG A 169 -18.91 -5.53 22.23
CA ARG A 169 -20.33 -5.13 22.28
C ARG A 169 -20.90 -4.84 20.89
N SER A 170 -20.05 -4.62 19.88
CA SER A 170 -20.50 -4.51 18.49
C SER A 170 -20.93 -5.88 17.97
N THR A 171 -22.07 -5.92 17.30
CA THR A 171 -22.57 -7.10 16.57
C THR A 171 -22.28 -7.02 15.07
N THR A 172 -21.79 -5.87 14.59
CA THR A 172 -21.54 -5.58 13.16
C THR A 172 -20.06 -5.71 12.82
N ILE A 173 -19.17 -5.27 13.72
CA ILE A 173 -17.74 -5.26 13.50
C ILE A 173 -17.12 -6.58 13.97
N ARG A 174 -16.49 -7.30 13.05
CA ARG A 174 -15.61 -8.42 13.36
C ARG A 174 -14.19 -7.93 13.63
N ASN A 175 -13.62 -8.32 14.76
CA ASN A 175 -12.18 -8.17 15.00
C ASN A 175 -11.41 -9.41 14.51
N VAL A 176 -10.41 -9.21 13.66
CA VAL A 176 -9.39 -10.21 13.30
C VAL A 176 -8.11 -9.89 14.05
N LEU A 177 -7.87 -10.59 15.15
CA LEU A 177 -6.68 -10.40 15.99
C LEU A 177 -5.41 -10.91 15.27
N PRO A 178 -4.48 -10.04 14.85
CA PRO A 178 -3.21 -10.47 14.28
C PRO A 178 -2.28 -11.02 15.38
N ARG A 179 -1.10 -11.50 15.01
CA ARG A 179 -0.04 -11.91 15.98
C ARG A 179 1.07 -10.88 16.14
N HIS A 180 1.03 -9.82 15.36
CA HIS A 180 1.88 -8.64 15.42
C HIS A 180 1.14 -7.48 14.77
N GLU A 181 1.26 -6.24 15.27
CA GLU A 181 0.54 -5.09 14.72
C GLU A 181 0.95 -4.79 13.28
N GLN A 182 2.21 -5.04 12.91
CA GLN A 182 2.65 -4.99 11.51
C GLN A 182 1.84 -5.94 10.61
N GLY A 183 1.53 -7.15 11.09
CA GLY A 183 0.62 -8.06 10.39
C GLY A 183 -0.82 -7.53 10.35
N GLY A 184 -1.24 -6.75 11.36
CA GLY A 184 -2.53 -6.08 11.39
C GLY A 184 -2.67 -4.97 10.34
N VAL A 185 -1.68 -4.10 10.22
CA VAL A 185 -1.68 -3.03 9.22
C VAL A 185 -1.59 -3.58 7.80
N PHE A 186 -0.74 -4.58 7.54
CA PHE A 186 -0.68 -5.22 6.21
C PHE A 186 -1.95 -6.03 5.88
N ALA A 187 -2.63 -6.61 6.87
CA ALA A 187 -3.93 -7.23 6.64
C ALA A 187 -5.01 -6.18 6.30
N ALA A 188 -4.97 -5.01 6.94
CA ALA A 188 -5.83 -3.88 6.58
C ALA A 188 -5.56 -3.36 5.16
N GLU A 189 -4.29 -3.31 4.74
CA GLU A 189 -3.93 -2.98 3.36
C GLU A 189 -4.43 -4.03 2.36
N GLY A 190 -4.21 -5.33 2.64
CA GLY A 190 -4.71 -6.41 1.79
C GLY A 190 -6.23 -6.35 1.64
N TYR A 191 -6.94 -6.08 2.74
CA TYR A 191 -8.38 -5.84 2.73
C TYR A 191 -8.75 -4.65 1.83
N ALA A 192 -8.07 -3.52 1.97
CA ALA A 192 -8.36 -2.31 1.21
C ALA A 192 -8.07 -2.45 -0.28
N ARG A 193 -6.92 -3.02 -0.63
CA ARG A 193 -6.50 -3.27 -2.02
C ARG A 193 -7.50 -4.19 -2.73
N ALA A 194 -7.92 -5.27 -2.07
CA ALA A 194 -8.83 -6.28 -2.64
C ALA A 194 -10.29 -5.79 -2.76
N SER A 195 -10.78 -5.00 -1.80
CA SER A 195 -12.18 -4.59 -1.74
C SER A 195 -12.45 -3.20 -2.34
N GLY A 196 -11.48 -2.29 -2.29
CA GLY A 196 -11.69 -0.87 -2.55
C GLY A 196 -12.28 -0.08 -1.38
N LEU A 197 -12.55 -0.73 -0.25
CA LEU A 197 -13.00 -0.10 0.99
C LEU A 197 -11.78 0.31 1.85
N PRO A 198 -11.91 1.28 2.77
CA PRO A 198 -10.82 1.61 3.68
C PRO A 198 -10.50 0.46 4.63
N GLY A 199 -9.21 0.13 4.77
CA GLY A 199 -8.73 -0.82 5.76
C GLY A 199 -8.66 -0.19 7.15
N VAL A 200 -9.08 -0.90 8.20
CA VAL A 200 -9.06 -0.37 9.57
C VAL A 200 -8.19 -1.26 10.47
N CYS A 201 -7.13 -0.68 11.03
CA CYS A 201 -6.27 -1.36 12.01
C CYS A 201 -6.24 -0.60 13.34
N ILE A 202 -6.11 -1.34 14.44
CA ILE A 202 -6.14 -0.77 15.80
C ILE A 202 -4.99 -1.33 16.62
N ALA A 203 -4.22 -0.46 17.27
CA ALA A 203 -3.12 -0.83 18.15
C ALA A 203 -3.20 -0.11 19.51
N THR A 204 -2.44 -0.61 20.49
CA THR A 204 -2.18 0.11 21.74
C THR A 204 -1.12 1.21 21.55
N SER A 205 -0.86 1.99 22.60
CA SER A 205 0.19 3.02 22.63
C SER A 205 1.60 2.45 22.50
N GLY A 206 2.60 3.33 22.41
CA GLY A 206 3.99 2.98 22.52
C GLY A 206 4.42 1.94 21.46
N PRO A 207 4.82 0.72 21.86
CA PRO A 207 5.29 -0.31 20.92
C PRO A 207 4.22 -0.73 19.90
N GLY A 208 2.95 -0.78 20.29
CA GLY A 208 1.88 -1.20 19.37
C GLY A 208 1.72 -0.22 18.22
N ALA A 209 1.73 1.07 18.53
CA ALA A 209 1.66 2.16 17.57
C ALA A 209 2.88 2.20 16.64
N THR A 210 4.10 2.06 17.18
CA THR A 210 5.32 2.05 16.35
C THR A 210 5.42 0.85 15.42
N ASN A 211 4.80 -0.29 15.76
CA ASN A 211 4.74 -1.46 14.89
C ASN A 211 3.85 -1.25 13.65
N LEU A 212 3.03 -0.19 13.60
CA LEU A 212 2.23 0.17 12.43
C LEU A 212 3.02 0.96 11.37
N VAL A 213 4.16 1.55 11.75
CA VAL A 213 4.90 2.55 10.94
C VAL A 213 5.18 2.10 9.52
N SER A 214 5.65 0.86 9.32
CA SER A 214 5.95 0.36 7.97
C SER A 214 4.71 0.29 7.07
N GLY A 215 3.57 -0.16 7.60
CA GLY A 215 2.34 -0.25 6.81
C GLY A 215 1.68 1.12 6.57
N LEU A 216 1.88 2.09 7.47
CA LEU A 216 1.48 3.47 7.20
C LEU A 216 2.28 4.06 6.03
N ALA A 217 3.60 3.87 6.03
CA ALA A 217 4.44 4.32 4.93
C ALA A 217 4.09 3.59 3.61
N ASP A 218 3.89 2.28 3.65
CA ASP A 218 3.49 1.47 2.48
C ASP A 218 2.16 1.97 1.89
N ALA A 219 1.13 2.09 2.73
CA ALA A 219 -0.18 2.58 2.33
C ALA A 219 -0.13 4.02 1.78
N LEU A 220 0.72 4.91 2.32
CA LEU A 220 0.85 6.26 1.78
C LEU A 220 1.46 6.24 0.37
N MET A 221 2.55 5.51 0.20
CA MET A 221 3.30 5.48 -1.06
C MET A 221 2.49 4.84 -2.19
N ASP A 222 1.73 3.79 -1.88
CA ASP A 222 0.83 3.10 -2.81
C ASP A 222 -0.58 3.70 -2.88
N SER A 223 -0.86 4.75 -2.10
CA SER A 223 -2.15 5.47 -2.08
C SER A 223 -3.33 4.57 -1.71
N ILE A 224 -3.18 3.82 -0.62
CA ILE A 224 -4.17 2.87 -0.11
C ILE A 224 -5.03 3.52 0.98
N PRO A 225 -6.38 3.48 0.86
CA PRO A 225 -7.25 4.04 1.88
C PRO A 225 -7.16 3.23 3.17
N MET A 226 -6.77 3.88 4.26
CA MET A 226 -6.64 3.24 5.57
C MET A 226 -6.95 4.21 6.70
N VAL A 227 -7.57 3.70 7.76
CA VAL A 227 -7.70 4.40 9.04
C VAL A 227 -7.02 3.56 10.13
N ALA A 228 -5.95 4.08 10.71
CA ALA A 228 -5.23 3.47 11.82
C ALA A 228 -5.63 4.15 13.12
N ILE A 229 -5.99 3.37 14.14
CA ILE A 229 -6.38 3.91 15.45
C ILE A 229 -5.40 3.42 16.50
N THR A 230 -4.84 4.34 17.27
CA THR A 230 -3.92 4.03 18.36
C THR A 230 -4.51 4.47 19.70
N GLY A 231 -4.44 3.59 20.70
CA GLY A 231 -4.60 4.03 22.08
C GLY A 231 -3.39 4.87 22.51
N GLN A 232 -3.58 5.82 23.42
CA GLN A 232 -2.52 6.67 23.96
C GLN A 232 -2.58 6.72 25.49
N VAL A 233 -1.48 7.14 26.13
CA VAL A 233 -1.48 7.50 27.56
C VAL A 233 -2.54 8.58 27.86
N PRO A 234 -3.03 8.70 29.12
CA PRO A 234 -3.97 9.75 29.46
C PRO A 234 -3.43 11.15 29.11
N ARG A 235 -4.30 12.08 28.69
CA ARG A 235 -3.91 13.43 28.20
C ARG A 235 -2.90 14.14 29.09
N ARG A 236 -3.10 14.10 30.41
CA ARG A 236 -2.21 14.75 31.41
C ARG A 236 -0.78 14.19 31.48
N MET A 237 -0.54 13.02 30.90
CA MET A 237 0.74 12.32 30.90
C MET A 237 1.47 12.47 29.56
N ILE A 238 0.83 13.06 28.55
CA ILE A 238 1.48 13.29 27.25
C ILE A 238 2.62 14.31 27.45
N GLY A 239 3.81 13.96 26.94
CA GLY A 239 5.05 14.72 27.05
C GLY A 239 5.83 14.46 28.34
N THR A 240 5.54 13.38 29.08
CA THR A 240 6.17 13.11 30.40
C THR A 240 7.04 11.85 30.44
N ASP A 241 7.27 11.22 29.29
CA ASP A 241 7.92 9.91 29.15
C ASP A 241 7.20 8.83 29.97
N ALA A 242 5.86 8.86 29.91
CA ALA A 242 5.02 7.93 30.63
C ALA A 242 5.18 6.48 30.12
N PHE A 243 4.70 5.51 30.90
CA PHE A 243 4.76 4.10 30.51
C PHE A 243 4.06 3.84 29.18
N GLN A 244 4.80 3.27 28.22
CA GLN A 244 4.35 3.02 26.84
C GLN A 244 3.87 4.29 26.12
N GLU A 245 4.45 5.44 26.43
CA GLU A 245 4.27 6.66 25.64
C GLU A 245 5.19 6.63 24.41
N THR A 246 4.62 6.97 23.25
CA THR A 246 5.36 7.39 22.06
C THR A 246 4.61 8.57 21.46
N PRO A 247 5.29 9.64 21.02
CA PRO A 247 4.66 10.75 20.31
C PRO A 247 4.28 10.32 18.87
N ILE A 248 3.32 9.41 18.73
CA ILE A 248 3.02 8.74 17.46
C ILE A 248 2.54 9.71 16.38
N VAL A 249 1.85 10.78 16.77
CA VAL A 249 1.44 11.86 15.85
C VAL A 249 2.65 12.57 15.24
N GLU A 250 3.71 12.79 16.02
CA GLU A 250 4.97 13.35 15.51
C GLU A 250 5.68 12.35 14.59
N VAL A 251 5.80 11.10 15.02
CA VAL A 251 6.49 10.03 14.27
C VAL A 251 5.85 9.79 12.91
N THR A 252 4.51 9.81 12.84
CA THR A 252 3.76 9.40 11.65
C THR A 252 3.37 10.54 10.72
N ARG A 253 3.68 11.80 11.08
CA ARG A 253 3.27 12.97 10.30
C ARG A 253 3.75 12.95 8.85
N SER A 254 4.96 12.45 8.60
CA SER A 254 5.55 12.41 7.24
C SER A 254 5.20 11.15 6.45
N ILE A 255 4.51 10.19 7.07
CA ILE A 255 4.19 8.87 6.48
C ILE A 255 2.69 8.56 6.57
N THR A 256 1.87 9.57 6.82
CA THR A 256 0.41 9.50 6.75
C THR A 256 -0.11 10.64 5.88
N LYS A 257 -1.28 10.46 5.26
CA LYS A 257 -1.97 11.54 4.53
C LYS A 257 -2.40 12.63 5.50
N HIS A 258 -2.84 12.23 6.69
CA HIS A 258 -3.12 13.11 7.81
C HIS A 258 -3.12 12.32 9.13
N ASN A 259 -3.07 13.00 10.26
CA ASN A 259 -3.26 12.36 11.56
C ASN A 259 -3.87 13.30 12.60
N TYR A 260 -4.46 12.72 13.63
CA TYR A 260 -5.15 13.44 14.71
C TYR A 260 -4.67 12.97 16.08
N LEU A 261 -4.66 13.88 17.05
CA LEU A 261 -4.67 13.59 18.48
C LEU A 261 -6.02 14.03 19.05
N VAL A 262 -6.81 13.09 19.55
CA VAL A 262 -8.13 13.39 20.11
C VAL A 262 -7.98 13.96 21.52
N LEU A 263 -8.26 15.25 21.70
CA LEU A 263 -8.13 15.94 22.98
C LEU A 263 -9.43 16.06 23.76
N ASP A 264 -10.58 15.88 23.13
CA ASP A 264 -11.90 15.81 23.78
C ASP A 264 -12.71 14.64 23.24
N VAL A 265 -13.53 14.04 24.10
CA VAL A 265 -14.44 12.94 23.74
C VAL A 265 -15.53 13.42 22.77
N GLU A 266 -15.90 14.70 22.82
CA GLU A 266 -16.87 15.31 21.90
C GLU A 266 -16.38 15.37 20.45
N ASP A 267 -15.07 15.31 20.22
CA ASP A 267 -14.47 15.37 18.89
C ASP A 267 -14.41 13.99 18.19
N ILE A 268 -14.65 12.88 18.90
CA ILE A 268 -14.57 11.53 18.31
C ILE A 268 -15.46 11.39 17.05
N PRO A 269 -16.75 11.78 17.05
CA PRO A 269 -17.60 11.63 15.88
C PRO A 269 -17.07 12.37 14.64
N ILE A 270 -16.67 13.63 14.80
CA ILE A 270 -16.18 14.46 13.69
C ILE A 270 -14.81 13.97 13.20
N ILE A 271 -13.88 13.63 14.08
CA ILE A 271 -12.54 13.16 13.69
C ILE A 271 -12.63 11.83 12.93
N VAL A 272 -13.49 10.90 13.35
CA VAL A 272 -13.69 9.65 12.61
C VAL A 272 -14.26 9.94 11.22
N LYS A 273 -15.29 10.79 11.12
CA LYS A 273 -15.89 11.19 9.85
C LYS A 273 -14.87 11.84 8.92
N GLU A 274 -14.04 12.73 9.45
CA GLU A 274 -12.95 13.39 8.73
C GLU A 274 -11.86 12.41 8.29
N ALA A 275 -11.46 11.49 9.15
CA ALA A 275 -10.42 10.51 8.85
C ALA A 275 -10.85 9.59 7.71
N PHE A 276 -12.09 9.08 7.73
CA PHE A 276 -12.61 8.26 6.63
C PHE A 276 -12.77 9.07 5.35
N PHE A 277 -13.26 10.31 5.43
CA PHE A 277 -13.36 11.20 4.28
C PHE A 277 -11.98 11.47 3.66
N LEU A 278 -10.98 11.83 4.46
CA LEU A 278 -9.62 12.06 3.98
C LEU A 278 -8.98 10.77 3.45
N ALA A 279 -9.14 9.63 4.11
CA ALA A 279 -8.52 8.39 3.68
C ALA A 279 -9.02 7.93 2.30
N THR A 280 -10.28 8.25 1.95
CA THR A 280 -10.95 7.73 0.74
C THR A 280 -11.14 8.74 -0.38
N SER A 281 -11.18 10.05 -0.09
CA SER A 281 -11.37 11.10 -1.10
C SER A 281 -10.06 11.55 -1.74
N GLY A 282 -10.16 12.14 -2.95
CA GLY A 282 -8.99 12.55 -3.74
C GLY A 282 -8.04 11.39 -4.00
N ARG A 283 -6.73 11.62 -3.88
CA ARG A 283 -5.73 10.54 -3.81
C ARG A 283 -5.86 9.82 -2.45
N PRO A 284 -6.22 8.53 -2.40
CA PRO A 284 -6.41 7.83 -1.13
C PRO A 284 -5.10 7.68 -0.35
N GLY A 285 -5.21 7.43 0.95
CA GLY A 285 -4.03 7.23 1.80
C GLY A 285 -4.39 6.97 3.27
N PRO A 286 -3.38 6.67 4.11
CA PRO A 286 -3.60 6.33 5.51
C PRO A 286 -3.81 7.58 6.38
N VAL A 287 -4.79 7.50 7.28
CA VAL A 287 -5.03 8.51 8.33
C VAL A 287 -4.93 7.85 9.70
N LEU A 288 -4.14 8.44 10.60
CA LEU A 288 -4.00 7.93 11.97
C LEU A 288 -4.83 8.76 12.96
N ILE A 289 -5.53 8.11 13.88
CA ILE A 289 -6.27 8.73 14.98
C ILE A 289 -5.70 8.22 16.31
N ASP A 290 -5.05 9.11 17.07
CA ASP A 290 -4.48 8.81 18.37
C ASP A 290 -5.45 9.20 19.49
N ILE A 291 -5.82 8.25 20.35
CA ILE A 291 -6.92 8.41 21.32
C ILE A 291 -6.43 8.12 22.75
N PRO A 292 -6.25 9.16 23.58
CA PRO A 292 -5.89 9.02 25.00
C PRO A 292 -6.85 8.13 25.79
N LYS A 293 -6.30 7.33 26.70
CA LYS A 293 -7.09 6.39 27.50
C LYS A 293 -8.18 7.06 28.34
N ASP A 294 -7.94 8.24 28.87
CA ASP A 294 -8.95 8.99 29.65
C ASP A 294 -10.10 9.49 28.77
N VAL A 295 -9.83 9.84 27.51
CA VAL A 295 -10.86 10.17 26.51
C VAL A 295 -11.72 8.94 26.18
N GLN A 296 -11.11 7.76 26.05
CA GLN A 296 -11.85 6.51 25.84
C GLN A 296 -12.83 6.19 26.99
N GLN A 297 -12.50 6.61 28.22
CA GLN A 297 -13.27 6.32 29.43
C GLN A 297 -14.34 7.37 29.75
N GLN A 298 -14.17 8.59 29.26
CA GLN A 298 -15.08 9.70 29.50
C GLN A 298 -16.48 9.40 28.95
N LEU A 299 -17.52 9.70 29.73
CA LEU A 299 -18.92 9.55 29.30
C LEU A 299 -19.34 10.78 28.49
N VAL A 300 -20.06 10.55 27.39
CA VAL A 300 -20.61 11.60 26.54
C VAL A 300 -21.90 11.12 25.87
N VAL A 301 -22.74 12.08 25.47
CA VAL A 301 -23.81 11.86 24.50
C VAL A 301 -23.29 12.38 23.16
N PRO A 302 -23.00 11.51 22.16
CA PRO A 302 -22.35 11.94 20.92
C PRO A 302 -23.28 12.75 20.02
N ASP A 303 -22.74 13.82 19.44
CA ASP A 303 -23.38 14.56 18.34
C ASP A 303 -22.83 14.07 17.00
N TRP A 304 -23.71 13.45 16.19
CA TRP A 304 -23.37 12.87 14.89
C TRP A 304 -23.52 13.87 13.73
N ASP A 305 -24.16 15.01 13.97
CA ASP A 305 -24.52 16.00 12.94
C ASP A 305 -23.47 17.10 12.77
N GLN A 306 -22.35 16.99 13.50
CA GLN A 306 -21.25 17.94 13.38
C GLN A 306 -20.73 18.05 11.92
N PRO A 307 -20.56 19.28 11.40
CA PRO A 307 -20.00 19.50 10.08
C PRO A 307 -18.48 19.32 10.08
N ILE A 308 -17.97 18.67 9.02
CA ILE A 308 -16.53 18.48 8.78
C ILE A 308 -15.80 19.84 8.71
N ARG A 309 -14.63 19.94 9.34
CA ARG A 309 -13.75 21.11 9.43
C ARG A 309 -12.56 21.05 8.44
N LEU A 310 -12.80 20.55 7.23
CA LEU A 310 -11.78 20.37 6.18
C LEU A 310 -11.91 21.36 5.01
N THR A 311 -12.29 22.62 5.30
CA THR A 311 -12.61 23.63 4.27
C THR A 311 -11.53 23.80 3.21
N GLY A 312 -10.26 23.90 3.60
CA GLY A 312 -9.15 24.05 2.68
C GLY A 312 -8.91 22.81 1.80
N TYR A 313 -9.08 21.60 2.34
CA TYR A 313 -8.96 20.37 1.56
C TYR A 313 -10.12 20.25 0.56
N MET A 314 -11.35 20.45 1.03
CA MET A 314 -12.56 20.37 0.20
C MET A 314 -12.54 21.39 -0.94
N SER A 315 -12.06 22.61 -0.70
CA SER A 315 -11.96 23.63 -1.75
C SER A 315 -10.98 23.29 -2.88
N ARG A 316 -10.03 22.38 -2.62
CA ARG A 316 -9.01 21.94 -3.58
C ARG A 316 -9.35 20.61 -4.25
N LEU A 317 -10.45 19.95 -3.86
CA LEU A 317 -10.86 18.72 -4.53
C LEU A 317 -11.09 19.00 -6.02
N PRO A 318 -10.52 18.17 -6.92
CA PRO A 318 -10.68 18.38 -8.34
C PRO A 318 -12.15 18.41 -8.77
N LYS A 319 -12.48 19.35 -9.65
CA LYS A 319 -13.80 19.42 -10.28
C LYS A 319 -13.91 18.37 -11.39
N SER A 320 -15.12 18.12 -11.84
CA SER A 320 -15.33 17.29 -13.03
C SER A 320 -14.53 17.82 -14.23
N PRO A 321 -13.98 16.94 -15.06
CA PRO A 321 -13.14 17.33 -16.18
C PRO A 321 -13.92 18.18 -17.19
N SER A 322 -13.30 19.28 -17.62
CA SER A 322 -13.86 20.18 -18.64
C SER A 322 -13.94 19.50 -20.00
N GLU A 323 -15.09 19.62 -20.66
CA GLU A 323 -15.31 19.08 -22.01
C GLU A 323 -14.27 19.58 -23.03
N VAL A 324 -13.83 20.84 -22.91
CA VAL A 324 -12.79 21.42 -23.78
C VAL A 324 -11.45 20.65 -23.68
N HIS A 325 -11.04 20.28 -22.47
CA HIS A 325 -9.80 19.50 -22.29
C HIS A 325 -9.97 18.07 -22.82
N LEU A 326 -11.16 17.48 -22.67
CA LEU A 326 -11.44 16.13 -23.19
C LEU A 326 -11.44 16.13 -24.73
N GLU A 327 -12.04 17.13 -25.37
CA GLU A 327 -11.99 17.29 -26.82
C GLU A 327 -10.56 17.49 -27.34
N GLN A 328 -9.72 18.22 -26.60
CA GLN A 328 -8.30 18.37 -26.93
C GLN A 328 -7.56 17.02 -26.92
N ILE A 329 -7.86 16.14 -25.96
CA ILE A 329 -7.29 14.78 -25.92
C ILE A 329 -7.78 13.96 -27.12
N VAL A 330 -9.08 13.98 -27.42
CA VAL A 330 -9.64 13.27 -28.59
C VAL A 330 -9.00 13.74 -29.89
N ARG A 331 -8.75 15.05 -30.02
CA ARG A 331 -8.02 15.61 -31.15
C ARG A 331 -6.61 15.06 -31.24
N LEU A 332 -5.85 15.04 -30.14
CA LEU A 332 -4.50 14.47 -30.12
C LEU A 332 -4.48 13.00 -30.51
N VAL A 333 -5.46 12.22 -30.03
CA VAL A 333 -5.63 10.81 -30.43
C VAL A 333 -5.82 10.71 -31.94
N SER A 334 -6.70 11.54 -32.53
CA SER A 334 -6.95 11.52 -33.99
C SER A 334 -5.76 11.96 -34.84
N GLU A 335 -4.87 12.81 -34.31
CA GLU A 335 -3.66 13.28 -35.01
C GLU A 335 -2.47 12.32 -34.84
N SER A 336 -2.55 11.38 -33.90
CA SER A 336 -1.46 10.45 -33.57
C SER A 336 -1.39 9.27 -34.55
N LYS A 337 -0.20 8.65 -34.65
CA LYS A 337 0.04 7.42 -35.42
C LYS A 337 0.47 6.26 -34.54
N LYS A 338 1.16 6.54 -33.43
CA LYS A 338 1.69 5.56 -32.49
C LYS A 338 1.26 5.89 -31.05
N PRO A 339 -0.06 5.94 -30.76
CA PRO A 339 -0.53 6.17 -29.41
C PRO A 339 -0.27 4.96 -28.51
N VAL A 340 -0.01 5.23 -27.22
CA VAL A 340 0.11 4.21 -26.17
C VAL A 340 -0.62 4.67 -24.92
N LEU A 341 -1.43 3.79 -24.34
CA LEU A 341 -2.01 3.97 -23.01
C LEU A 341 -1.02 3.50 -21.94
N TYR A 342 -0.67 4.39 -21.03
CA TYR A 342 0.17 4.14 -19.86
C TYR A 342 -0.67 4.25 -18.60
N VAL A 343 -1.06 3.10 -18.04
CA VAL A 343 -2.09 2.99 -17.01
C VAL A 343 -1.51 2.61 -15.65
N GLY A 344 -2.02 3.22 -14.58
CA GLY A 344 -1.55 2.98 -13.22
C GLY A 344 -2.63 2.66 -12.20
N GLY A 345 -2.23 2.66 -10.92
CA GLY A 345 -3.11 2.37 -9.79
C GLY A 345 -4.31 3.33 -9.68
N GLY A 346 -4.21 4.54 -10.24
CA GLY A 346 -5.33 5.49 -10.30
C GLY A 346 -6.51 5.00 -11.15
N CYS A 347 -6.33 3.98 -12.00
CA CYS A 347 -7.37 3.44 -12.85
C CYS A 347 -8.08 2.20 -12.28
N LEU A 348 -7.75 1.74 -11.06
CA LEU A 348 -8.31 0.51 -10.47
C LEU A 348 -9.86 0.53 -10.34
N ASN A 349 -10.49 1.70 -10.30
CA ASN A 349 -11.94 1.88 -10.25
C ASN A 349 -12.58 2.22 -11.60
N SER A 350 -11.80 2.18 -12.68
CA SER A 350 -12.16 2.66 -14.02
C SER A 350 -11.94 1.60 -15.09
N SER A 351 -11.95 0.30 -14.71
CA SER A 351 -11.67 -0.79 -15.65
C SER A 351 -12.69 -0.88 -16.77
N GLU A 352 -13.98 -0.65 -16.48
CA GLU A 352 -15.05 -0.68 -17.49
C GLU A 352 -14.92 0.50 -18.44
N GLU A 353 -14.74 1.71 -17.90
CA GLU A 353 -14.54 2.92 -18.69
C GLU A 353 -13.30 2.85 -19.58
N LEU A 354 -12.20 2.29 -19.06
CA LEU A 354 -10.95 2.11 -19.80
C LEU A 354 -11.13 1.07 -20.92
N ARG A 355 -11.78 -0.07 -20.65
CA ARG A 355 -12.07 -1.06 -21.69
C ARG A 355 -12.90 -0.43 -22.81
N ARG A 356 -13.93 0.33 -22.47
CA ARG A 356 -14.74 1.05 -23.46
C ARG A 356 -13.91 2.04 -24.27
N PHE A 357 -13.00 2.78 -23.64
CA PHE A 357 -12.09 3.68 -24.33
C PHE A 357 -11.17 2.94 -25.31
N VAL A 358 -10.66 1.77 -24.89
CA VAL A 358 -9.81 0.92 -25.73
C VAL A 358 -10.59 0.33 -26.90
N GLU A 359 -11.84 -0.12 -26.71
CA GLU A 359 -12.72 -0.59 -27.79
C GLU A 359 -12.98 0.50 -28.84
N LEU A 360 -13.21 1.74 -28.39
CA LEU A 360 -13.51 2.88 -29.26
C LEU A 360 -12.29 3.39 -30.04
N THR A 361 -11.08 3.14 -29.55
CA THR A 361 -9.85 3.72 -30.11
C THR A 361 -8.90 2.69 -30.71
N GLY A 362 -8.90 1.45 -30.21
CA GLY A 362 -7.93 0.41 -30.55
C GLY A 362 -6.49 0.75 -30.16
N ILE A 363 -6.29 1.59 -29.14
CA ILE A 363 -4.96 1.98 -28.64
C ILE A 363 -4.39 0.85 -27.76
N PRO A 364 -3.13 0.43 -27.97
CA PRO A 364 -2.49 -0.58 -27.13
C PRO A 364 -2.23 -0.06 -25.70
N VAL A 365 -2.38 -0.95 -24.72
CA VAL A 365 -2.35 -0.66 -23.28
C VAL A 365 -1.15 -1.28 -22.62
N THR A 366 -0.37 -0.48 -21.91
CA THR A 366 0.62 -0.96 -20.95
C THR A 366 0.31 -0.46 -19.54
N SER A 367 0.73 -1.23 -18.55
CA SER A 367 0.42 -0.98 -17.14
C SER A 367 1.68 -0.84 -16.29
N THR A 368 1.64 0.04 -15.29
CA THR A 368 2.55 -0.05 -14.14
C THR A 368 2.33 -1.37 -13.37
N LEU A 369 3.23 -1.70 -12.46
CA LEU A 369 3.02 -2.77 -11.46
C LEU A 369 1.70 -2.57 -10.68
N MET A 370 1.38 -1.33 -10.32
CA MET A 370 0.19 -0.99 -9.52
C MET A 370 -1.12 -0.99 -10.31
N GLY A 371 -1.04 -0.96 -11.65
CA GLY A 371 -2.20 -0.94 -12.54
C GLY A 371 -2.63 -2.33 -13.01
N LEU A 372 -1.90 -3.40 -12.67
CA LEU A 372 -2.16 -4.75 -13.19
C LEU A 372 -3.60 -5.19 -12.93
N GLY A 373 -4.24 -5.73 -13.98
CA GLY A 373 -5.64 -6.14 -13.97
C GLY A 373 -6.64 -5.04 -14.33
N THR A 374 -6.25 -3.76 -14.33
CA THR A 374 -7.13 -2.67 -14.78
C THR A 374 -7.62 -2.91 -16.22
N TYR A 375 -6.68 -3.24 -17.10
CA TYR A 375 -6.97 -3.80 -18.41
C TYR A 375 -6.51 -5.28 -18.41
N PRO A 376 -7.28 -6.22 -18.99
CA PRO A 376 -6.95 -7.64 -18.94
C PRO A 376 -5.57 -7.96 -19.53
N SER A 377 -4.76 -8.70 -18.78
CA SER A 377 -3.49 -9.25 -19.28
C SER A 377 -3.74 -10.60 -19.92
N SER A 378 -4.36 -10.65 -21.11
CA SER A 378 -4.51 -11.89 -21.88
C SER A 378 -3.46 -11.98 -22.99
N ASP A 379 -2.93 -13.17 -23.23
CA ASP A 379 -2.06 -13.41 -24.39
C ASP A 379 -2.83 -13.35 -25.71
N GLU A 380 -4.14 -13.60 -25.67
CA GLU A 380 -5.05 -13.51 -26.82
C GLU A 380 -5.43 -12.07 -27.14
N ASP A 381 -5.24 -11.14 -26.19
CA ASP A 381 -5.51 -9.73 -26.40
C ASP A 381 -4.29 -9.04 -27.02
N ASP A 382 -4.40 -8.76 -28.32
CA ASP A 382 -3.38 -8.04 -29.10
C ASP A 382 -3.15 -6.60 -28.60
N LEU A 383 -4.09 -6.02 -27.83
CA LEU A 383 -3.97 -4.65 -27.29
C LEU A 383 -3.23 -4.63 -25.95
N SER A 384 -3.13 -5.74 -25.23
CA SER A 384 -2.39 -5.79 -23.96
C SER A 384 -0.89 -5.96 -24.20
N LEU A 385 -0.13 -4.94 -23.77
CA LEU A 385 1.33 -4.93 -23.75
C LEU A 385 1.90 -5.38 -22.41
N GLN A 386 1.05 -5.75 -21.45
CA GLN A 386 1.44 -6.12 -20.09
C GLN A 386 2.22 -4.99 -19.38
N MET A 387 3.07 -5.36 -18.41
CA MET A 387 3.79 -4.41 -17.57
C MET A 387 4.95 -3.73 -18.31
N LEU A 388 5.11 -2.41 -18.16
CA LEU A 388 6.32 -1.67 -18.56
C LEU A 388 7.26 -1.42 -17.37
N GLY A 389 8.47 -0.91 -17.67
CA GLY A 389 9.47 -0.48 -16.69
C GLY A 389 10.67 -1.42 -16.61
N MET A 390 11.43 -1.32 -15.51
CA MET A 390 12.70 -2.02 -15.28
C MET A 390 12.62 -3.54 -15.49
N HIS A 391 11.52 -4.15 -15.05
CA HIS A 391 11.21 -5.57 -15.26
C HIS A 391 9.98 -5.77 -16.16
N GLY A 392 9.63 -4.75 -16.93
CA GLY A 392 8.55 -4.82 -17.91
C GLY A 392 8.93 -5.64 -19.14
N THR A 393 7.94 -5.86 -19.99
CA THR A 393 8.14 -6.53 -21.26
C THR A 393 8.91 -5.63 -22.23
N VAL A 394 9.70 -6.25 -23.12
CA VAL A 394 10.44 -5.49 -24.14
C VAL A 394 9.49 -4.71 -25.04
N TYR A 395 8.37 -5.31 -25.42
CA TYR A 395 7.39 -4.72 -26.31
C TYR A 395 6.60 -3.56 -25.67
N ALA A 396 6.33 -3.59 -24.35
CA ALA A 396 5.78 -2.43 -23.65
C ALA A 396 6.75 -1.24 -23.62
N ASN A 397 8.00 -1.50 -23.25
CA ASN A 397 9.03 -0.46 -23.20
C ASN A 397 9.32 0.10 -24.60
N TYR A 398 9.33 -0.76 -25.63
CA TYR A 398 9.44 -0.35 -27.03
C TYR A 398 8.27 0.55 -27.45
N ALA A 399 7.04 0.18 -27.10
CA ALA A 399 5.85 0.95 -27.44
C ALA A 399 5.97 2.38 -26.91
N VAL A 400 6.36 2.54 -25.64
CA VAL A 400 6.53 3.86 -25.01
C VAL A 400 7.72 4.64 -25.61
N ASP A 401 8.82 3.98 -25.96
CA ASP A 401 9.97 4.62 -26.61
C ASP A 401 9.62 5.16 -28.02
N LYS A 402 8.79 4.43 -28.77
CA LYS A 402 8.40 4.77 -30.15
C LYS A 402 7.11 5.57 -30.25
N ALA A 403 6.39 5.78 -29.15
CA ALA A 403 5.14 6.49 -29.14
C ALA A 403 5.29 7.95 -29.61
N ASP A 404 4.31 8.44 -30.35
CA ASP A 404 4.13 9.87 -30.64
C ASP A 404 3.06 10.52 -29.75
N LEU A 405 2.26 9.70 -29.06
CA LEU A 405 1.29 10.11 -28.04
C LEU A 405 1.33 9.13 -26.87
N LEU A 406 1.59 9.64 -25.67
CA LEU A 406 1.53 8.88 -24.43
C LEU A 406 0.33 9.35 -23.59
N LEU A 407 -0.64 8.47 -23.37
CA LEU A 407 -1.82 8.72 -22.55
C LEU A 407 -1.57 8.15 -21.14
N ALA A 408 -1.04 8.98 -20.26
CA ALA A 408 -0.66 8.64 -18.89
C ALA A 408 -1.84 8.83 -17.94
N PHE A 409 -2.52 7.74 -17.61
CA PHE A 409 -3.79 7.73 -16.85
C PHE A 409 -3.59 7.12 -15.46
N GLY A 410 -3.70 7.96 -14.42
CA GLY A 410 -3.59 7.53 -13.03
C GLY A 410 -2.21 6.97 -12.67
N VAL A 411 -1.15 7.66 -13.10
CA VAL A 411 0.26 7.25 -12.97
C VAL A 411 1.11 8.38 -12.41
N ARG A 412 2.17 8.02 -11.67
CA ARG A 412 3.07 8.97 -10.98
C ARG A 412 4.47 9.12 -11.59
N PHE A 413 4.70 8.56 -12.80
CA PHE A 413 6.01 8.58 -13.50
C PHE A 413 7.19 8.22 -12.59
N ASP A 414 7.08 7.07 -11.93
CA ASP A 414 8.11 6.52 -11.04
C ASP A 414 9.39 6.10 -11.79
N ASP A 415 10.55 6.19 -11.14
CA ASP A 415 11.85 5.87 -11.74
C ASP A 415 12.00 4.40 -12.14
N ARG A 416 11.29 3.47 -11.47
CA ARG A 416 11.24 2.06 -11.86
C ARG A 416 10.53 1.84 -13.18
N VAL A 417 9.68 2.78 -13.60
CA VAL A 417 9.07 2.79 -14.93
C VAL A 417 9.90 3.62 -15.90
N THR A 418 10.23 4.86 -15.54
CA THR A 418 10.81 5.80 -16.49
C THR A 418 12.28 5.54 -16.80
N GLY A 419 13.02 4.95 -15.86
CA GLY A 419 14.47 4.96 -15.89
C GLY A 419 14.99 6.40 -16.04
N LYS A 420 15.81 6.64 -17.06
CA LYS A 420 16.30 7.99 -17.38
C LYS A 420 15.18 8.86 -17.97
N LEU A 421 14.74 9.86 -17.21
CA LEU A 421 13.61 10.72 -17.55
C LEU A 421 13.73 11.38 -18.93
N GLU A 422 14.90 11.86 -19.34
CA GLU A 422 15.05 12.55 -20.64
C GLU A 422 14.83 11.60 -21.82
N ALA A 423 15.15 10.31 -21.65
CA ALA A 423 14.95 9.29 -22.69
C ALA A 423 13.50 8.79 -22.71
N PHE A 424 12.83 8.76 -21.56
CA PHE A 424 11.47 8.24 -21.43
C PHE A 424 10.48 9.04 -22.29
N ALA A 425 9.81 8.34 -23.22
CA ALA A 425 8.83 8.89 -24.15
C ALA A 425 9.29 10.19 -24.83
N SER A 426 10.59 10.28 -25.16
CA SER A 426 11.26 11.51 -25.61
C SER A 426 10.68 12.13 -26.88
N ARG A 427 9.90 11.36 -27.66
CA ARG A 427 9.29 11.77 -28.93
C ARG A 427 7.76 11.92 -28.84
N ALA A 428 7.17 11.66 -27.68
CA ALA A 428 5.73 11.64 -27.50
C ALA A 428 5.19 12.99 -27.02
N LYS A 429 4.04 13.40 -27.55
CA LYS A 429 3.14 14.30 -26.83
C LYS A 429 2.59 13.54 -25.61
N ILE A 430 2.64 14.14 -24.44
CA ILE A 430 2.22 13.50 -23.18
C ILE A 430 0.90 14.12 -22.73
N VAL A 431 -0.10 13.27 -22.54
CA VAL A 431 -1.35 13.60 -21.85
C VAL A 431 -1.28 12.97 -20.47
N HIS A 432 -1.46 13.76 -19.41
CA HIS A 432 -1.44 13.25 -18.03
C HIS A 432 -2.75 13.57 -17.30
N ILE A 433 -3.47 12.52 -16.90
CA ILE A 433 -4.67 12.63 -16.08
C ILE A 433 -4.36 12.07 -14.70
N ASP A 434 -4.42 12.94 -13.68
CA ASP A 434 -4.20 12.57 -12.29
C ASP A 434 -5.12 13.37 -11.37
N ILE A 435 -5.53 12.75 -10.27
CA ILE A 435 -6.38 13.39 -9.26
C ILE A 435 -5.55 14.31 -8.34
N ASP A 436 -4.24 14.08 -8.28
CA ASP A 436 -3.30 14.84 -7.48
C ASP A 436 -2.55 15.86 -8.34
N SER A 437 -2.88 17.15 -8.18
CA SER A 437 -2.18 18.22 -8.89
C SER A 437 -0.68 18.25 -8.64
N ALA A 438 -0.21 17.72 -7.50
CA ALA A 438 1.22 17.69 -7.19
C ALA A 438 1.99 16.63 -8.00
N GLU A 439 1.30 15.66 -8.61
CA GLU A 439 1.92 14.67 -9.51
C GLU A 439 2.07 15.20 -10.94
N ILE A 440 1.18 16.11 -11.36
CA ILE A 440 1.17 16.69 -12.70
C ILE A 440 2.39 17.59 -12.88
N GLY A 441 3.30 17.20 -13.77
CA GLY A 441 4.52 17.97 -14.05
C GLY A 441 5.66 17.75 -13.03
N LYS A 442 5.50 16.84 -12.06
CA LYS A 442 6.52 16.56 -11.04
C LYS A 442 7.82 16.03 -11.64
N ASN A 443 7.73 14.90 -12.37
CA ASN A 443 8.88 14.21 -12.96
C ASN A 443 8.98 14.43 -14.48
N LYS A 444 7.83 14.57 -15.16
CA LYS A 444 7.77 14.73 -16.61
C LYS A 444 6.69 15.77 -16.94
N GLN A 445 7.07 16.80 -17.68
CA GLN A 445 6.15 17.86 -18.07
C GLN A 445 5.17 17.36 -19.14
N PRO A 446 3.84 17.34 -18.87
CA PRO A 446 2.87 16.95 -19.88
C PRO A 446 2.63 18.09 -20.88
N HIS A 447 2.20 17.72 -22.08
CA HIS A 447 1.75 18.67 -23.11
C HIS A 447 0.29 19.06 -22.90
N VAL A 448 -0.52 18.13 -22.39
CA VAL A 448 -1.91 18.34 -21.96
C VAL A 448 -2.10 17.65 -20.62
N SER A 449 -2.82 18.27 -19.70
CA SER A 449 -3.13 17.66 -18.41
C SER A 449 -4.56 17.90 -17.98
N ILE A 450 -5.09 16.95 -17.21
CA ILE A 450 -6.37 17.08 -16.51
C ILE A 450 -6.11 16.73 -15.05
N CYS A 451 -6.31 17.71 -14.17
CA CYS A 451 -6.37 17.47 -12.73
C CYS A 451 -7.79 17.04 -12.37
N GLY A 452 -8.00 15.76 -12.11
CA GLY A 452 -9.31 15.16 -11.92
C GLY A 452 -9.29 13.65 -11.79
N ASP A 453 -10.40 13.09 -11.33
CA ASP A 453 -10.61 11.64 -11.35
C ASP A 453 -10.60 11.15 -12.81
N VAL A 454 -9.83 10.09 -13.07
CA VAL A 454 -9.70 9.46 -14.38
C VAL A 454 -11.00 8.79 -14.81
N LYS A 455 -11.83 8.32 -13.87
CA LYS A 455 -13.12 7.68 -14.17
C LYS A 455 -14.07 8.63 -14.94
N PRO A 456 -14.46 9.81 -14.41
CA PRO A 456 -15.30 10.74 -15.15
C PRO A 456 -14.60 11.29 -16.40
N ALA A 457 -13.25 11.36 -16.43
CA ALA A 457 -12.53 11.75 -17.63
C ALA A 457 -12.70 10.72 -18.75
N LEU A 458 -12.53 9.43 -18.47
CA LEU A 458 -12.77 8.35 -19.44
C LEU A 458 -14.26 8.30 -19.87
N GLN A 459 -15.21 8.50 -18.94
CA GLN A 459 -16.64 8.58 -19.30
C GLN A 459 -16.92 9.72 -20.28
N GLY A 460 -16.34 10.89 -20.06
CA GLY A 460 -16.45 12.02 -20.98
C GLY A 460 -15.76 11.77 -22.33
N LEU A 461 -14.56 11.19 -22.33
CA LEU A 461 -13.85 10.80 -23.55
C LEU A 461 -14.67 9.81 -24.38
N ASN A 462 -15.22 8.77 -23.74
CA ASN A 462 -16.04 7.75 -24.39
C ASN A 462 -17.27 8.37 -25.06
N ARG A 463 -17.98 9.26 -24.36
CA ARG A 463 -19.14 9.99 -24.90
C ARG A 463 -18.77 10.79 -26.15
N ILE A 464 -17.66 11.51 -26.12
CA ILE A 464 -17.19 12.33 -27.26
C ILE A 464 -16.80 11.44 -28.44
N LEU A 465 -16.11 10.34 -28.19
CA LEU A 465 -15.69 9.38 -29.22
C LEU A 465 -16.89 8.72 -29.88
N GLU A 466 -17.87 8.26 -29.10
CA GLU A 466 -19.11 7.65 -29.60
C GLU A 466 -19.88 8.61 -30.53
N GLY A 467 -19.97 9.90 -30.17
CA GLY A 467 -20.59 10.92 -31.01
C GLY A 467 -19.80 11.27 -32.29
N LYS A 468 -18.54 10.83 -32.41
CA LYS A 468 -17.63 11.18 -33.51
C LYS A 468 -17.07 9.96 -34.26
N LEU A 469 -17.56 8.74 -33.98
CA LEU A 469 -17.06 7.48 -34.54
C LEU A 469 -16.93 7.50 -36.08
N GLU A 470 -17.99 7.90 -36.78
CA GLU A 470 -17.99 7.93 -38.25
C GLU A 470 -17.03 8.98 -38.85
N LYS A 471 -16.75 10.04 -38.10
CA LYS A 471 -15.92 11.17 -38.55
C LYS A 471 -14.43 10.93 -38.33
N LEU A 472 -14.05 10.33 -37.20
CA LEU A 472 -12.65 10.20 -36.80
C LEU A 472 -11.92 9.02 -37.44
N LYS A 473 -12.64 7.93 -37.80
CA LYS A 473 -12.09 6.72 -38.43
C LYS A 473 -10.69 6.34 -37.90
N LEU A 474 -10.58 6.18 -36.58
CA LEU A 474 -9.32 5.87 -35.92
C LEU A 474 -8.81 4.50 -36.39
N ASP A 475 -7.62 4.47 -36.96
CA ASP A 475 -6.97 3.22 -37.36
C ASP A 475 -5.48 3.22 -36.98
N PHE A 476 -5.17 2.41 -35.97
CA PHE A 476 -3.80 2.15 -35.51
C PHE A 476 -3.32 0.75 -35.90
N SER A 477 -3.92 0.11 -36.90
CA SER A 477 -3.60 -1.26 -37.34
C SER A 477 -2.12 -1.44 -37.68
N ALA A 478 -1.51 -0.51 -38.40
CA ALA A 478 -0.08 -0.55 -38.74
C ALA A 478 0.80 -0.49 -37.48
N TRP A 479 0.43 0.34 -36.50
CA TRP A 479 1.14 0.43 -35.23
C TRP A 479 1.01 -0.85 -34.40
N ARG A 480 -0.22 -1.40 -34.30
CA ARG A 480 -0.47 -2.68 -33.62
C ARG A 480 0.30 -3.82 -34.28
N ALA A 481 0.42 -3.84 -35.60
CA ALA A 481 1.21 -4.85 -36.31
C ALA A 481 2.71 -4.77 -35.97
N GLU A 482 3.27 -3.56 -35.91
CA GLU A 482 4.66 -3.33 -35.47
C GLU A 482 4.88 -3.83 -34.03
N LEU A 483 3.96 -3.54 -33.11
CA LEU A 483 4.03 -4.03 -31.73
C LEU A 483 3.88 -5.54 -31.61
N LYS A 484 3.01 -6.14 -32.43
CA LYS A 484 2.84 -7.59 -32.50
C LYS A 484 4.13 -8.28 -32.96
N GLU A 485 4.85 -7.70 -33.92
CA GLU A 485 6.16 -8.18 -34.32
C GLU A 485 7.15 -8.15 -33.14
N GLN A 486 7.17 -7.07 -32.35
CA GLN A 486 8.02 -7.00 -31.16
C GLN A 486 7.63 -8.03 -30.10
N LYS A 487 6.33 -8.26 -29.88
CA LYS A 487 5.80 -9.25 -28.93
C LYS A 487 6.22 -10.68 -29.34
N LEU A 488 6.19 -10.99 -30.64
CA LEU A 488 6.65 -12.26 -31.18
C LEU A 488 8.17 -12.44 -31.11
N LYS A 489 8.93 -11.36 -31.34
CA LYS A 489 10.40 -11.40 -31.35
C LYS A 489 11.00 -11.45 -29.95
N PHE A 490 10.37 -10.78 -28.99
CA PHE A 490 10.85 -10.64 -27.61
C PHE A 490 9.76 -10.95 -26.58
N PRO A 491 9.18 -12.16 -26.59
CA PRO A 491 8.23 -12.58 -25.58
C PRO A 491 8.91 -12.75 -24.22
N LEU A 492 8.12 -12.82 -23.16
CA LEU A 492 8.62 -13.31 -21.87
C LEU A 492 9.05 -14.77 -22.03
N GLY A 493 10.26 -15.10 -21.59
CA GLY A 493 10.84 -16.43 -21.70
C GLY A 493 11.70 -16.78 -20.51
N TYR A 494 11.80 -18.08 -20.22
CA TYR A 494 12.65 -18.63 -19.16
C TYR A 494 13.25 -19.97 -19.60
N LYS A 495 14.26 -20.44 -18.87
CA LYS A 495 14.93 -21.72 -19.12
C LYS A 495 14.51 -22.76 -18.09
N THR A 496 14.42 -24.01 -18.54
CA THR A 496 14.20 -25.18 -17.67
C THR A 496 15.49 -25.98 -17.57
N PHE A 497 15.87 -26.39 -16.35
CA PHE A 497 17.13 -27.07 -16.08
C PHE A 497 16.88 -28.42 -15.42
N GLY A 498 16.86 -29.49 -16.22
CA GLY A 498 16.53 -30.83 -15.73
C GLY A 498 15.17 -30.86 -15.04
N GLU A 499 15.13 -31.44 -13.84
CA GLU A 499 13.92 -31.57 -13.00
C GLU A 499 13.70 -30.39 -12.03
N ALA A 500 14.56 -29.37 -12.03
CA ALA A 500 14.38 -28.22 -11.15
C ALA A 500 13.19 -27.38 -11.60
N ILE A 501 12.28 -27.06 -10.67
CA ILE A 501 11.06 -26.30 -10.95
C ILE A 501 11.43 -24.84 -11.28
N PRO A 502 11.13 -24.34 -12.50
CA PRO A 502 11.26 -22.93 -12.81
C PRO A 502 10.17 -22.15 -12.06
N PRO A 503 10.50 -21.10 -11.29
CA PRO A 503 9.48 -20.34 -10.55
C PRO A 503 8.45 -19.66 -11.46
N GLN A 504 8.84 -19.27 -12.66
CA GLN A 504 7.95 -18.77 -13.71
C GLN A 504 6.90 -19.82 -14.10
N TYR A 505 7.34 -21.06 -14.30
CA TYR A 505 6.45 -22.17 -14.64
C TYR A 505 5.47 -22.47 -13.51
N ALA A 506 5.92 -22.44 -12.24
CA ALA A 506 5.04 -22.64 -11.09
C ALA A 506 3.90 -21.61 -11.05
N ILE A 507 4.18 -20.35 -11.42
CA ILE A 507 3.18 -19.27 -11.49
C ILE A 507 2.25 -19.45 -12.69
N GLN A 508 2.77 -19.88 -13.85
CA GLN A 508 1.92 -20.18 -15.02
C GLN A 508 0.95 -21.32 -14.75
N VAL A 509 1.39 -22.37 -14.05
CA VAL A 509 0.52 -23.46 -13.63
C VAL A 509 -0.54 -22.97 -12.64
N LEU A 510 -0.17 -22.08 -11.70
CA LEU A 510 -1.14 -21.45 -10.81
C LEU A 510 -2.18 -20.63 -11.59
N ASP A 511 -1.75 -19.84 -12.58
CA ASP A 511 -2.61 -19.08 -13.47
C ASP A 511 -3.61 -19.98 -14.20
N GLU A 512 -3.11 -21.04 -14.85
CA GLU A 512 -3.93 -22.02 -15.57
C GLU A 512 -4.96 -22.69 -14.66
N LEU A 513 -4.53 -23.22 -13.51
CA LEU A 513 -5.40 -23.95 -12.58
C LEU A 513 -6.41 -23.06 -11.86
N THR A 514 -6.15 -21.75 -11.78
CA THR A 514 -7.07 -20.78 -11.19
C THR A 514 -7.82 -19.95 -12.23
N GLU A 515 -7.63 -20.25 -13.52
CA GLU A 515 -8.21 -19.54 -14.66
C GLU A 515 -8.01 -18.01 -14.60
N GLY A 516 -6.86 -17.55 -14.07
CA GLY A 516 -6.59 -16.12 -13.88
C GLY A 516 -7.54 -15.39 -12.92
N LYS A 517 -8.31 -16.11 -12.09
CA LYS A 517 -9.38 -15.54 -11.23
C LYS A 517 -8.98 -15.36 -9.76
N ALA A 518 -7.80 -15.85 -9.35
CA ALA A 518 -7.34 -15.74 -7.97
C ALA A 518 -7.00 -14.30 -7.58
N ILE A 519 -7.03 -14.03 -6.27
CA ILE A 519 -6.41 -12.84 -5.68
C ILE A 519 -4.99 -13.27 -5.27
N ILE A 520 -3.98 -12.56 -5.75
CA ILE A 520 -2.57 -12.85 -5.55
C ILE A 520 -1.94 -11.75 -4.72
N SER A 521 -1.45 -12.12 -3.54
CA SER A 521 -0.58 -11.27 -2.73
C SER A 521 0.87 -11.76 -2.78
N THR A 522 1.84 -10.86 -2.71
CA THR A 522 3.27 -11.23 -2.73
C THR A 522 4.07 -10.54 -1.64
N GLY A 523 5.21 -11.12 -1.26
CA GLY A 523 6.31 -10.32 -0.70
C GLY A 523 7.00 -9.47 -1.77
N VAL A 524 8.18 -8.93 -1.49
CA VAL A 524 9.00 -8.12 -2.41
C VAL A 524 10.24 -8.90 -2.84
N GLY A 525 10.56 -8.91 -4.14
CA GLY A 525 11.73 -9.62 -4.68
C GLY A 525 11.49 -10.27 -6.05
N GLN A 526 12.29 -11.27 -6.40
CA GLN A 526 12.16 -11.94 -7.71
C GLN A 526 10.78 -12.59 -7.92
N HIS A 527 10.23 -13.23 -6.90
CA HIS A 527 8.90 -13.86 -6.96
C HIS A 527 7.78 -12.85 -7.20
N GLN A 528 7.94 -11.59 -6.75
CA GLN A 528 7.01 -10.50 -7.04
C GLN A 528 6.99 -10.19 -8.54
N MET A 529 8.17 -10.06 -9.14
CA MET A 529 8.29 -9.76 -10.56
C MET A 529 7.79 -10.91 -11.42
N TRP A 530 8.11 -12.16 -11.06
CA TRP A 530 7.58 -13.32 -11.78
C TRP A 530 6.07 -13.44 -11.65
N ALA A 531 5.48 -13.12 -10.48
CA ALA A 531 4.03 -13.12 -10.33
C ALA A 531 3.38 -12.07 -11.25
N ALA A 532 3.93 -10.86 -11.29
CA ALA A 532 3.49 -9.79 -12.17
C ALA A 532 3.63 -10.13 -13.67
N GLN A 533 4.68 -10.87 -14.04
CA GLN A 533 5.01 -11.22 -15.42
C GLN A 533 4.23 -12.44 -15.95
N HIS A 534 4.00 -13.45 -15.11
CA HIS A 534 3.56 -14.77 -15.55
C HIS A 534 2.15 -15.16 -15.09
N TYR A 535 1.49 -14.35 -14.27
CA TYR A 535 0.08 -14.52 -13.92
C TYR A 535 -0.80 -13.53 -14.71
N LYS A 536 -1.94 -13.99 -15.25
CA LYS A 536 -2.82 -13.17 -16.09
C LYS A 536 -3.95 -12.57 -15.28
N TYR A 537 -3.78 -11.33 -14.86
CA TYR A 537 -4.82 -10.60 -14.12
C TYR A 537 -5.94 -10.12 -15.06
N LEU A 538 -7.16 -10.56 -14.79
CA LEU A 538 -8.34 -10.29 -15.64
C LEU A 538 -9.16 -9.09 -15.16
N ARG A 539 -9.05 -8.73 -13.88
CA ARG A 539 -9.77 -7.62 -13.24
C ARG A 539 -8.86 -6.89 -12.25
N PRO A 540 -9.12 -5.58 -11.99
CA PRO A 540 -8.39 -4.86 -10.96
C PRO A 540 -8.61 -5.52 -9.60
N ARG A 541 -7.75 -5.20 -8.63
CA ARG A 541 -7.83 -5.69 -7.23
C ARG A 541 -7.58 -7.19 -7.04
N GLN A 542 -7.14 -7.91 -8.09
CA GLN A 542 -6.55 -9.25 -7.94
C GLN A 542 -5.09 -9.19 -7.50
N TRP A 543 -4.38 -8.13 -7.89
CA TRP A 543 -2.97 -7.96 -7.61
C TRP A 543 -2.76 -7.12 -6.35
N LEU A 544 -2.23 -7.75 -5.29
CA LEU A 544 -1.96 -7.10 -4.01
C LEU A 544 -0.47 -7.16 -3.73
N THR A 545 0.25 -6.07 -4.00
CA THR A 545 1.69 -6.00 -3.78
C THR A 545 2.07 -4.64 -3.21
N SER A 546 3.14 -4.61 -2.42
CA SER A 546 3.82 -3.36 -2.05
C SER A 546 4.67 -2.89 -3.23
N GLY A 547 4.41 -1.70 -3.73
CA GLY A 547 5.10 -1.10 -4.88
C GLY A 547 6.41 -0.38 -4.54
N VAL A 548 6.77 -0.31 -3.26
CA VAL A 548 7.90 0.46 -2.72
C VAL A 548 9.08 -0.36 -2.24
#